data_AF-A0A9E5IKJ4-F1
#
_entry.id   AF-A0A9E5IKJ4-F1
#
_cell.length_a   1.000
_cell.length_b   1.000
_cell.length_c   1.000
_cell.angle_alpha   90.00
_cell.angle_beta   90.00
_cell.angle_gamma   90.00
#
_symmetry.space_group_name_H-M   'P 1'
#
loop_
_entity.id
_entity.type
_entity.pdbx_description
1 polymer ?
#
loop_
_entity_poly.entity_id
_entity_poly.type
_entity_poly.pdbx_seq_one_letter_code
_entity_poly.pdbx_strand_id
1 'polypeptide(L)'
;MTLHAMGDTAYLITLAGALDAAMLARVRGLAADLAADRLDGVIEIVPAYSSIGVTYEPERVRTPRGELPWRVVAEWLERHLAGEGPTASRKVRAARAHVVPVCYGGEHGPDLEHVAKTAKLSVDEVVNLHAGANYVVAAIGFAPGFPYLFGLPAALATPRRATPRLRVPVGSVGIGGAQTGIYPRDTPGGWQLIGRTSLELFNPGFEPPTRLAAGDEVKFKVVDKLASPAVVISKARAVSSREPELGRYCEVVKAGLLTTVQDLGRRGFAAVGIASGGALDPWAAAVGNLAVGNPPGAAVLECTYVGPVLRFPQAATVALVGAEVEGLAAGRPIRL
;
A
#
# COMPACT_ATOMS: atom_id res chain seq x y z
N MET A 1 18.68 -18.16 -4.43
CA MET A 1 17.98 -16.87 -4.27
C MET A 1 18.89 -15.82 -4.87
N THR A 2 18.36 -14.74 -5.43
CA THR A 2 19.17 -13.65 -6.01
C THR A 2 18.82 -12.34 -5.33
N LEU A 3 19.82 -11.47 -5.20
CA LEU A 3 19.70 -10.14 -4.62
C LEU A 3 19.96 -9.11 -5.71
N HIS A 4 19.04 -8.14 -5.87
CA HIS A 4 19.12 -7.09 -6.88
C HIS A 4 19.02 -5.73 -6.19
N ALA A 5 19.93 -4.80 -6.48
CA ALA A 5 19.77 -3.42 -6.06
C ALA A 5 18.67 -2.73 -6.89
N MET A 6 17.83 -1.93 -6.24
CA MET A 6 16.70 -1.21 -6.83
C MET A 6 16.86 0.29 -6.57
N GLY A 7 17.91 0.88 -7.14
CA GLY A 7 18.35 2.24 -6.82
C GLY A 7 19.17 2.28 -5.53
N ASP A 8 19.27 3.46 -4.92
CA ASP A 8 20.21 3.71 -3.82
C ASP A 8 19.68 3.25 -2.45
N THR A 9 18.37 3.03 -2.30
CA THR A 9 17.71 2.83 -0.99
C THR A 9 16.86 1.57 -0.92
N ALA A 10 17.00 0.65 -1.89
CA ALA A 10 16.20 -0.55 -1.93
C ALA A 10 16.91 -1.76 -2.53
N TYR A 11 16.47 -2.94 -2.10
CA TYR A 11 16.86 -4.23 -2.63
C TYR A 11 15.62 -5.06 -2.96
N LEU A 12 15.73 -5.90 -3.99
CA LEU A 12 14.77 -6.94 -4.32
C LEU A 12 15.44 -8.31 -4.17
N ILE A 13 14.90 -9.13 -3.29
CA ILE A 13 15.26 -10.55 -3.19
C ILE A 13 14.29 -11.34 -4.08
N THR A 14 14.82 -12.23 -4.91
CA THR A 14 14.02 -13.15 -5.75
C THR A 14 14.34 -14.60 -5.43
N LEU A 15 13.30 -15.42 -5.27
CA LEU A 15 13.38 -16.85 -5.05
C LEU A 15 13.01 -17.58 -6.34
N ALA A 16 13.92 -18.43 -6.83
CA ALA A 16 13.66 -19.28 -7.98
C ALA A 16 12.78 -20.49 -7.60
N GLY A 17 11.93 -20.92 -8.53
CA GLY A 17 11.06 -22.08 -8.39
C GLY A 17 9.66 -21.84 -8.96
N ALA A 18 8.81 -22.87 -8.88
CA ALA A 18 7.40 -22.74 -9.22
C ALA A 18 6.70 -21.79 -8.25
N LEU A 19 5.75 -21.00 -8.74
CA LEU A 19 4.89 -20.19 -7.89
C LEU A 19 3.77 -21.07 -7.35
N ASP A 20 3.96 -21.59 -6.14
CA ASP A 20 3.03 -22.45 -5.43
C ASP A 20 2.94 -22.08 -3.93
N ALA A 21 2.17 -22.85 -3.16
CA ALA A 21 2.03 -22.62 -1.72
C ALA A 21 3.38 -22.74 -0.96
N ALA A 22 4.29 -23.60 -1.42
CA ALA A 22 5.61 -23.77 -0.81
C ALA A 22 6.50 -22.54 -1.08
N MET A 23 6.43 -21.95 -2.27
CA MET A 23 7.08 -20.68 -2.58
C MET A 23 6.60 -19.56 -1.67
N LEU A 24 5.27 -19.41 -1.53
CA LEU A 24 4.69 -18.39 -0.64
C LEU A 24 5.13 -18.60 0.81
N ALA A 25 5.18 -19.84 1.29
CA ALA A 25 5.67 -20.16 2.63
C ALA A 25 7.15 -19.81 2.81
N ARG A 26 8.01 -20.08 1.81
CA ARG A 26 9.45 -19.72 1.84
C ARG A 26 9.66 -18.21 1.86
N VAL A 27 8.94 -17.47 1.01
CA VAL A 27 8.99 -16.00 0.98
C VAL A 27 8.56 -15.41 2.32
N ARG A 28 7.47 -15.91 2.90
CA ARG A 28 7.00 -15.47 4.22
C ARG A 28 7.96 -15.83 5.35
N GLY A 29 8.56 -17.01 5.29
CA GLY A 29 9.58 -17.45 6.23
C GLY A 29 10.77 -16.49 6.22
N LEU A 30 11.35 -16.25 5.04
CA LEU A 30 12.48 -15.33 4.90
C LEU A 30 12.11 -13.89 5.31
N ALA A 31 10.93 -13.40 4.94
CA ALA A 31 10.47 -12.07 5.37
C ALA A 31 10.32 -11.97 6.89
N ALA A 32 9.85 -13.04 7.55
CA ALA A 32 9.76 -13.09 9.01
C ALA A 32 11.16 -13.15 9.65
N ASP A 33 12.10 -13.88 9.05
CA ASP A 33 13.49 -13.97 9.52
C ASP A 33 14.17 -12.58 9.45
N LEU A 34 14.04 -11.89 8.31
CA LEU A 34 14.52 -10.51 8.13
C LEU A 34 13.85 -9.52 9.10
N ALA A 35 12.57 -9.71 9.42
CA ALA A 35 11.87 -8.84 10.36
C ALA A 35 12.29 -9.07 11.81
N ALA A 36 12.67 -10.31 12.17
CA ALA A 36 13.11 -10.67 13.52
C ALA A 36 14.52 -10.15 13.84
N ASP A 37 15.41 -10.10 12.85
CA ASP A 37 16.76 -9.51 12.94
C ASP A 37 16.84 -8.18 12.18
N ARG A 38 15.79 -7.35 12.27
CA ARG A 38 15.72 -6.13 11.47
C ARG A 38 16.88 -5.18 11.80
N LEU A 39 17.72 -4.92 10.81
CA LEU A 39 18.79 -3.93 10.88
C LEU A 39 18.22 -2.50 11.05
N ASP A 40 18.83 -1.68 11.91
CA ASP A 40 18.46 -0.26 12.04
C ASP A 40 18.64 0.47 10.70
N GLY A 41 17.65 1.28 10.35
CA GLY A 41 17.52 1.91 9.04
C GLY A 41 16.71 1.11 8.02
N VAL A 42 16.48 -0.20 8.18
CA VAL A 42 15.54 -0.95 7.32
C VAL A 42 14.09 -0.58 7.65
N ILE A 43 13.40 0.03 6.69
CA ILE A 43 12.08 0.63 6.88
C ILE A 43 10.98 -0.35 6.50
N GLU A 44 11.05 -0.95 5.32
CA GLU A 44 10.02 -1.87 4.80
C GLU A 44 10.62 -3.23 4.44
N ILE A 45 9.86 -4.29 4.71
CA ILE A 45 10.10 -5.65 4.23
C ILE A 45 8.78 -6.14 3.66
N VAL A 46 8.70 -6.22 2.33
CA VAL A 46 7.44 -6.40 1.59
C VAL A 46 7.48 -7.71 0.82
N PRO A 47 6.88 -8.80 1.34
CA PRO A 47 6.78 -10.05 0.60
C PRO A 47 5.72 -9.96 -0.50
N ALA A 48 6.05 -10.46 -1.70
CA ALA A 48 5.12 -10.58 -2.81
C ALA A 48 5.49 -11.77 -3.71
N TYR A 49 4.58 -12.75 -3.82
CA TYR A 49 4.76 -13.94 -4.66
C TYR A 49 6.07 -14.70 -4.38
N SER A 50 7.06 -14.57 -5.27
CA SER A 50 8.39 -15.17 -5.19
C SER A 50 9.49 -14.17 -4.84
N SER A 51 9.13 -12.99 -4.31
CA SER A 51 10.06 -11.90 -4.07
C SER A 51 9.83 -11.19 -2.73
N ILE A 52 10.85 -10.48 -2.25
CA ILE A 52 10.77 -9.60 -1.08
C ILE A 52 11.43 -8.27 -1.45
N GLY A 53 10.67 -7.18 -1.40
CA GLY A 53 11.20 -5.83 -1.48
C GLY A 53 11.68 -5.37 -0.10
N VAL A 54 12.90 -4.84 -0.02
CA VAL A 54 13.46 -4.27 1.20
C VAL A 54 13.83 -2.83 0.91
N THR A 55 13.35 -1.89 1.72
CA THR A 55 13.75 -0.47 1.63
C THR A 55 14.39 -0.03 2.94
N TYR A 56 15.31 0.92 2.84
CA TYR A 56 16.03 1.43 4.00
C TYR A 56 16.35 2.92 3.84
N GLU A 57 16.63 3.58 4.96
CA GLU A 57 17.08 4.97 5.02
C GLU A 57 18.59 5.01 5.34
N PRO A 58 19.44 5.47 4.39
CA PRO A 58 20.89 5.46 4.55
C PRO A 58 21.38 6.15 5.82
N GLU A 59 20.80 7.32 6.14
CA GLU A 59 21.12 8.12 7.33
C GLU A 59 20.84 7.43 8.67
N ARG A 60 20.03 6.36 8.67
CA ARG A 60 19.72 5.57 9.88
C ARG A 60 20.57 4.31 10.00
N VAL A 61 21.25 3.89 8.94
CA VAL A 61 22.11 2.71 8.96
C VAL A 61 23.40 3.06 9.70
N ARG A 62 23.69 2.34 10.78
CA ARG A 62 24.95 2.50 11.51
C ARG A 62 26.10 1.92 10.70
N THR A 63 27.15 2.71 10.51
CA THR A 63 28.34 2.35 9.72
C THR A 63 29.61 2.47 10.58
N PRO A 64 29.87 1.53 11.52
CA PRO A 64 30.92 1.67 12.52
C PRO A 64 32.33 1.81 11.95
N ARG A 65 32.59 1.27 10.74
CA ARG A 65 33.90 1.34 10.09
C ARG A 65 33.89 2.25 8.85
N GLY A 66 32.89 3.14 8.75
CA GLY A 66 32.75 4.09 7.65
C GLY A 66 32.33 3.47 6.33
N GLU A 67 31.80 2.24 6.34
CA GLU A 67 31.23 1.63 5.13
C GLU A 67 30.04 2.44 4.61
N LEU A 68 29.75 2.33 3.31
CA LEU A 68 28.54 2.93 2.75
C LEU A 68 27.31 2.17 3.27
N PRO A 69 26.22 2.86 3.66
CA PRO A 69 24.99 2.24 4.18
C PRO A 69 24.47 1.06 3.33
N TRP A 70 24.49 1.20 2.01
CA TRP A 70 24.03 0.15 1.10
C TRP A 70 24.79 -1.15 1.27
N ARG A 71 26.10 -1.09 1.54
CA ARG A 71 26.95 -2.28 1.70
C ARG A 71 26.60 -3.01 3.00
N VAL A 72 26.38 -2.27 4.08
CA VAL A 72 25.96 -2.86 5.37
C VAL A 72 24.62 -3.58 5.23
N VAL A 73 23.67 -2.99 4.51
CA VAL A 73 22.37 -3.61 4.22
C VAL A 73 22.53 -4.84 3.32
N ALA A 74 23.35 -4.76 2.27
CA ALA A 74 23.62 -5.89 1.39
C ALA A 74 24.23 -7.08 2.16
N GLU A 75 25.26 -6.85 2.97
CA GLU A 75 25.89 -7.88 3.81
C GLU A 75 24.90 -8.49 4.79
N TRP A 76 24.03 -7.68 5.40
CA TRP A 76 22.96 -8.17 6.26
C TRP A 76 21.97 -9.07 5.50
N LEU A 77 21.57 -8.70 4.28
CA LEU A 77 20.70 -9.52 3.42
C LEU A 77 21.39 -10.83 3.02
N GLU A 78 22.65 -10.75 2.58
CA GLU A 78 23.45 -11.90 2.14
C GLU A 78 23.61 -12.96 3.23
N ARG A 79 23.83 -12.56 4.49
CA ARG A 79 23.85 -13.50 5.63
C ARG A 79 22.52 -14.24 5.79
N HIS A 80 21.39 -13.54 5.65
CA HIS A 80 20.07 -14.18 5.72
C HIS A 80 19.83 -15.14 4.54
N LEU A 81 20.28 -14.75 3.34
CA LEU A 81 20.22 -15.59 2.15
C LEU A 81 21.09 -16.85 2.27
N ALA A 82 22.20 -16.78 3.01
CA ALA A 82 23.08 -17.90 3.34
C ALA A 82 22.55 -18.80 4.47
N GLY A 83 21.44 -18.42 5.13
CA GLY A 83 20.87 -19.16 6.26
C GLY A 83 21.55 -18.88 7.61
N GLU A 84 22.35 -17.82 7.70
CA GLU A 84 23.08 -17.40 8.91
C GLU A 84 22.27 -16.39 9.77
N GLY A 85 20.97 -16.24 9.50
CA GLY A 85 20.06 -15.47 10.34
C GLY A 85 19.76 -16.16 11.68
N PRO A 86 19.15 -15.45 12.64
CA PRO A 86 18.80 -16.05 13.93
C PRO A 86 17.90 -17.28 13.76
N THR A 87 18.34 -18.41 14.31
CA THR A 87 17.60 -19.69 14.33
C THR A 87 16.48 -19.71 15.38
N ALA A 88 16.37 -18.66 16.21
CA ALA A 88 15.45 -18.57 17.33
C ALA A 88 14.00 -18.32 16.86
N SER A 89 13.20 -19.39 16.86
CA SER A 89 11.76 -19.44 16.62
C SER A 89 11.25 -18.52 15.49
N ARG A 90 11.20 -19.05 14.26
CA ARG A 90 10.39 -18.54 13.15
C ARG A 90 8.94 -18.32 13.60
N LYS A 91 8.64 -17.18 14.21
CA LYS A 91 7.25 -16.78 14.50
C LYS A 91 6.66 -16.17 13.25
N VAL A 92 6.59 -16.97 12.18
CA VAL A 92 5.75 -16.64 11.03
C VAL A 92 4.34 -16.50 11.59
N ARG A 93 3.71 -15.34 11.39
CA ARG A 93 2.33 -15.13 11.81
C ARG A 93 1.48 -16.28 11.26
N ALA A 94 0.74 -16.96 12.12
CA ALA A 94 -0.16 -18.03 11.69
C ALA A 94 -1.11 -17.50 10.61
N ALA A 95 -1.28 -18.28 9.53
CA ALA A 95 -2.23 -17.95 8.49
C ALA A 95 -3.63 -17.88 9.11
N ARG A 96 -4.32 -16.75 8.93
CA ARG A 96 -5.72 -16.62 9.36
C ARG A 96 -6.61 -17.09 8.22
N ALA A 97 -7.65 -17.85 8.55
CA ALA A 97 -8.67 -18.24 7.59
C ALA A 97 -9.79 -17.19 7.52
N HIS A 98 -10.10 -16.72 6.32
CA HIS A 98 -11.14 -15.72 6.06
C HIS A 98 -12.20 -16.27 5.12
N VAL A 99 -13.45 -16.23 5.56
CA VAL A 99 -14.61 -16.49 4.69
C VAL A 99 -15.11 -15.16 4.12
N VAL A 100 -15.14 -15.04 2.81
CA VAL A 100 -15.57 -13.83 2.09
C VAL A 100 -16.91 -14.11 1.41
N PRO A 101 -18.03 -13.51 1.87
CA PRO A 101 -19.32 -13.67 1.22
C PRO A 101 -19.34 -12.90 -0.11
N VAL A 102 -19.75 -13.54 -1.20
CA VAL A 102 -19.78 -12.94 -2.54
C VAL A 102 -21.13 -13.17 -3.20
N CYS A 103 -21.75 -12.08 -3.66
CA CYS A 103 -22.88 -12.12 -4.57
C CYS A 103 -22.33 -12.08 -6.01
N TYR A 104 -22.55 -13.15 -6.77
CA TYR A 104 -22.02 -13.31 -8.12
C TYR A 104 -22.99 -12.79 -9.19
N GLY A 105 -22.43 -12.38 -10.34
CA GLY A 105 -23.20 -12.06 -11.54
C GLY A 105 -24.02 -10.77 -11.46
N GLY A 106 -24.83 -10.55 -12.51
CA GLY A 106 -25.71 -9.38 -12.63
C GLY A 106 -24.96 -8.06 -12.50
N GLU A 107 -25.53 -7.11 -11.75
CA GLU A 107 -24.89 -5.81 -11.50
C GLU A 107 -23.62 -5.89 -10.63
N HIS A 108 -23.45 -6.99 -9.88
CA HIS A 108 -22.30 -7.21 -9.00
C HIS A 108 -21.13 -7.87 -9.73
N GLY A 109 -21.39 -8.64 -10.78
CA GLY A 109 -20.42 -9.35 -11.59
C GLY A 109 -20.74 -9.26 -13.08
N PRO A 110 -20.65 -8.06 -13.70
CA PRO A 110 -21.08 -7.83 -15.09
C PRO A 110 -20.23 -8.54 -16.16
N ASP A 111 -19.11 -9.16 -15.79
CA ASP A 111 -18.26 -9.92 -16.71
C ASP A 111 -18.32 -11.44 -16.45
N LEU A 112 -19.19 -11.91 -15.55
CA LEU A 112 -19.28 -13.34 -15.21
C LEU A 112 -19.61 -14.21 -16.42
N GLU A 113 -20.54 -13.78 -17.26
CA GLU A 113 -20.93 -14.46 -18.50
C GLU A 113 -19.77 -14.48 -19.51
N HIS A 114 -18.97 -13.42 -19.55
CA HIS A 114 -17.78 -13.37 -20.41
C HIS A 114 -16.71 -14.36 -19.96
N VAL A 115 -16.47 -14.46 -18.64
CA VAL A 115 -15.58 -15.47 -18.05
C VAL A 115 -16.08 -16.88 -18.35
N ALA A 116 -17.37 -17.15 -18.15
CA ALA A 116 -17.99 -18.44 -18.45
C ALA A 116 -17.82 -18.83 -19.93
N LYS A 117 -18.12 -17.90 -20.85
CA LYS A 117 -17.93 -18.11 -22.29
C LYS A 117 -16.47 -18.40 -22.65
N THR A 118 -15.53 -17.68 -22.04
CA THR A 118 -14.08 -17.85 -22.30
C THR A 118 -13.58 -19.20 -21.77
N ALA A 119 -14.04 -19.59 -20.59
CA ALA A 119 -13.73 -20.87 -19.94
C ALA A 119 -14.45 -22.07 -20.59
N LYS A 120 -15.43 -21.83 -21.47
CA LYS A 120 -16.34 -22.84 -22.03
C LYS A 120 -17.10 -23.60 -20.92
N LEU A 121 -17.54 -22.85 -19.92
CA LEU A 121 -18.30 -23.34 -18.77
C LEU A 121 -19.64 -22.61 -18.71
N SER A 122 -20.60 -23.19 -18.00
CA SER A 122 -21.78 -22.46 -17.53
C SER A 122 -21.40 -21.46 -16.43
N VAL A 123 -22.28 -20.48 -16.20
CA VAL A 123 -22.11 -19.50 -15.11
C VAL A 123 -22.03 -20.21 -13.75
N ASP A 124 -22.88 -21.21 -13.51
CA ASP A 124 -22.90 -21.96 -12.26
C ASP A 124 -21.59 -22.74 -12.04
N GLU A 125 -21.02 -23.33 -13.09
CA GLU A 125 -19.71 -23.99 -13.02
C GLU A 125 -18.59 -23.00 -12.68
N VAL A 126 -18.61 -21.79 -13.26
CA VAL A 126 -17.63 -20.74 -12.89
C VAL A 126 -17.77 -20.36 -11.42
N VAL A 127 -18.99 -20.13 -10.94
CA VAL A 127 -19.24 -19.78 -9.54
C VAL A 127 -18.79 -20.90 -8.61
N ASN A 128 -19.12 -22.15 -8.93
CA ASN A 128 -18.73 -23.32 -8.13
C ASN A 128 -17.22 -23.54 -8.11
N LEU A 129 -16.51 -23.38 -9.23
CA LEU A 129 -15.06 -23.48 -9.28
C LEU A 129 -14.38 -22.35 -8.50
N HIS A 130 -14.85 -21.11 -8.67
CA HIS A 130 -14.27 -19.96 -7.99
C HIS A 130 -14.54 -20.01 -6.48
N ALA A 131 -15.77 -20.31 -6.05
CA ALA A 131 -16.09 -20.44 -4.62
C ALA A 131 -15.48 -21.70 -3.98
N GLY A 132 -15.36 -22.78 -4.75
CA GLY A 132 -14.85 -24.07 -4.33
C GLY A 132 -13.33 -24.14 -4.18
N ALA A 133 -12.57 -23.22 -4.78
CA ALA A 133 -11.11 -23.17 -4.65
C ALA A 133 -10.64 -22.68 -3.27
N ASN A 134 -9.40 -22.99 -2.91
CA ASN A 134 -8.74 -22.50 -1.70
C ASN A 134 -7.71 -21.46 -2.11
N TYR A 135 -7.78 -20.28 -1.52
CA TYR A 135 -6.92 -19.17 -1.88
C TYR A 135 -5.94 -18.81 -0.77
N VAL A 136 -4.77 -18.35 -1.18
CA VAL A 136 -3.78 -17.75 -0.27
C VAL A 136 -3.48 -16.34 -0.76
N VAL A 137 -3.44 -15.38 0.14
CA VAL A 137 -3.01 -14.01 -0.18
C VAL A 137 -1.52 -14.01 -0.51
N ALA A 138 -1.16 -13.89 -1.77
CA ALA A 138 0.23 -13.88 -2.23
C ALA A 138 0.92 -12.54 -2.04
N ALA A 139 0.17 -11.45 -2.10
CA ALA A 139 0.63 -10.08 -1.88
C ALA A 139 -0.55 -9.17 -1.53
N ILE A 140 -0.29 -8.06 -0.83
CA ILE A 140 -1.19 -6.91 -0.71
C ILE A 140 -0.53 -5.74 -1.45
N GLY A 141 -1.24 -5.07 -2.35
CA GLY A 141 -0.67 -3.97 -3.14
C GLY A 141 -1.61 -3.51 -4.25
N PHE A 142 -1.18 -2.61 -5.16
CA PHE A 142 -2.02 -1.82 -6.08
C PHE A 142 -2.88 -0.75 -5.41
N ALA A 143 -3.56 -1.09 -4.32
CA ALA A 143 -4.21 -0.15 -3.41
C ALA A 143 -4.12 -0.68 -1.97
N PRO A 144 -4.27 0.18 -0.94
CA PRO A 144 -4.29 -0.26 0.45
C PRO A 144 -5.29 -1.39 0.68
N GLY A 145 -4.80 -2.56 1.12
CA GLY A 145 -5.62 -3.74 1.39
C GLY A 145 -6.12 -4.54 0.19
N PHE A 146 -5.72 -4.24 -1.05
CA PHE A 146 -6.09 -5.06 -2.21
C PHE A 146 -5.32 -6.39 -2.18
N PRO A 147 -6.00 -7.54 -2.05
CA PRO A 147 -5.35 -8.83 -1.99
C PRO A 147 -5.18 -9.42 -3.40
N TYR A 148 -3.95 -9.81 -3.71
CA TYR A 148 -3.69 -10.74 -4.80
C TYR A 148 -3.81 -12.16 -4.28
N LEU A 149 -4.78 -12.91 -4.81
CA LEU A 149 -5.07 -14.26 -4.36
C LEU A 149 -4.49 -15.28 -5.33
N PHE A 150 -3.66 -16.17 -4.79
CA PHE A 150 -3.16 -17.35 -5.47
C PHE A 150 -4.10 -18.53 -5.25
N GLY A 151 -4.23 -19.44 -6.24
CA GLY A 151 -5.11 -20.60 -6.17
C GLY A 151 -6.31 -20.58 -7.13
N LEU A 152 -6.38 -19.61 -8.05
CA LEU A 152 -7.43 -19.59 -9.08
C LEU A 152 -7.33 -20.86 -9.96
N PRO A 153 -8.43 -21.63 -10.14
CA PRO A 153 -8.44 -22.75 -11.07
C PRO A 153 -8.05 -22.31 -12.48
N ALA A 154 -7.13 -23.04 -13.11
CA ALA A 154 -6.58 -22.66 -14.43
C ALA A 154 -7.67 -22.50 -15.50
N ALA A 155 -8.76 -23.26 -15.41
CA ALA A 155 -9.92 -23.15 -16.31
C ALA A 155 -10.60 -21.77 -16.28
N LEU A 156 -10.49 -21.03 -15.18
CA LEU A 156 -11.09 -19.69 -15.03
C LEU A 156 -10.17 -18.55 -15.49
N ALA A 157 -8.91 -18.86 -15.85
CA ALA A 157 -7.94 -17.85 -16.23
C ALA A 157 -8.44 -17.07 -17.46
N THR A 158 -8.74 -15.80 -17.28
CA THR A 158 -9.36 -14.95 -18.30
C THR A 158 -8.56 -13.66 -18.44
N PRO A 159 -8.15 -13.23 -19.65
CA PRO A 159 -7.37 -12.02 -19.81
C PRO A 159 -8.12 -10.79 -19.30
N ARG A 160 -7.34 -9.78 -18.89
CA ARG A 160 -7.87 -8.45 -18.55
C ARG A 160 -8.58 -7.84 -19.76
N ARG A 161 -9.55 -6.97 -19.50
CA ARG A 161 -10.17 -6.14 -20.53
C ARG A 161 -9.11 -5.30 -21.24
N ALA A 162 -9.24 -5.19 -22.57
CA ALA A 162 -8.36 -4.35 -23.38
C ALA A 162 -8.42 -2.87 -22.97
N THR A 163 -9.63 -2.39 -22.66
CA THR A 163 -9.85 -1.04 -22.11
C THR A 163 -10.29 -1.15 -20.64
N PRO A 164 -9.48 -0.64 -19.69
CA PRO A 164 -9.86 -0.60 -18.28
C PRO A 164 -11.13 0.24 -18.04
N ARG A 165 -11.91 -0.13 -17.04
CA ARG A 165 -12.99 0.72 -16.53
C ARG A 165 -12.39 1.93 -15.82
N LEU A 166 -13.01 3.09 -15.99
CA LEU A 166 -12.69 4.29 -15.21
C LEU A 166 -13.03 4.10 -13.72
N ARG A 167 -14.03 3.27 -13.43
CA ARG A 167 -14.46 2.96 -12.06
C ARG A 167 -14.86 1.49 -11.93
N VAL A 168 -14.19 0.81 -11.00
CA VAL A 168 -14.56 -0.47 -10.42
C VAL A 168 -15.07 -0.20 -9.00
N PRO A 169 -16.30 -0.61 -8.66
CA PRO A 169 -16.84 -0.38 -7.32
C PRO A 169 -16.04 -1.09 -6.21
N VAL A 170 -15.99 -0.48 -5.03
CA VAL A 170 -15.49 -1.13 -3.81
C VAL A 170 -16.20 -2.46 -3.55
N GLY A 171 -15.44 -3.46 -3.11
CA GLY A 171 -15.90 -4.81 -2.84
C GLY A 171 -16.01 -5.69 -4.09
N SER A 172 -15.79 -5.16 -5.30
CA SER A 172 -15.80 -5.99 -6.51
C SER A 172 -14.76 -7.10 -6.42
N VAL A 173 -15.15 -8.31 -6.80
CA VAL A 173 -14.29 -9.49 -6.95
C VAL A 173 -14.04 -9.67 -8.44
N GLY A 174 -12.78 -9.81 -8.83
CA GLY A 174 -12.43 -9.89 -10.24
C GLY A 174 -11.36 -10.91 -10.56
N ILE A 175 -11.29 -11.30 -11.83
CA ILE A 175 -10.27 -12.16 -12.40
C ILE A 175 -9.43 -11.36 -13.41
N GLY A 176 -8.11 -11.49 -13.33
CA GLY A 176 -7.17 -10.87 -14.26
C GLY A 176 -6.02 -11.81 -14.63
N GLY A 177 -6.14 -12.50 -15.75
CA GLY A 177 -5.25 -13.61 -16.10
C GLY A 177 -5.47 -14.78 -15.15
N ALA A 178 -4.39 -15.32 -14.58
CA ALA A 178 -4.43 -16.43 -13.62
C ALA A 178 -4.65 -15.98 -12.16
N GLN A 179 -5.12 -14.74 -11.93
CA GLN A 179 -5.25 -14.17 -10.59
C GLN A 179 -6.70 -13.76 -10.31
N THR A 180 -7.06 -13.85 -9.03
CA THR A 180 -8.29 -13.26 -8.47
C THR A 180 -7.96 -12.37 -7.28
N GLY A 181 -8.91 -11.52 -6.87
CA GLY A 181 -8.64 -10.40 -5.98
C GLY A 181 -9.88 -9.56 -5.75
N ILE A 182 -9.80 -8.65 -4.78
CA ILE A 182 -10.95 -7.90 -4.29
C ILE A 182 -10.59 -6.43 -4.16
N TYR A 183 -11.39 -5.57 -4.79
CA TYR A 183 -11.15 -4.13 -4.80
C TYR A 183 -11.50 -3.50 -3.43
N PRO A 184 -10.55 -2.93 -2.66
CA PRO A 184 -10.79 -2.41 -1.32
C PRO A 184 -11.40 -1.00 -1.32
N ARG A 185 -11.42 -0.34 -2.49
CA ARG A 185 -11.98 0.99 -2.73
C ARG A 185 -12.35 1.15 -4.20
N ASP A 186 -13.04 2.23 -4.52
CA ASP A 186 -13.28 2.61 -5.91
C ASP A 186 -11.95 2.98 -6.60
N THR A 187 -11.62 2.28 -7.68
CA THR A 187 -10.43 2.55 -8.51
C THR A 187 -10.74 2.28 -9.98
N PRO A 188 -9.95 2.82 -10.93
CA PRO A 188 -9.89 2.26 -12.28
C PRO A 188 -9.42 0.81 -12.26
N GLY A 189 -9.81 0.00 -13.26
CA GLY A 189 -9.40 -1.41 -13.29
C GLY A 189 -9.86 -2.17 -14.54
N GLY A 190 -9.02 -3.10 -14.99
CA GLY A 190 -9.27 -3.92 -16.19
C GLY A 190 -9.60 -5.38 -15.91
N TRP A 191 -9.80 -5.79 -14.64
CA TRP A 191 -10.15 -7.17 -14.33
C TRP A 191 -11.60 -7.46 -14.69
N GLN A 192 -11.88 -8.72 -15.00
CA GLN A 192 -13.22 -9.23 -15.27
C GLN A 192 -13.96 -9.34 -13.93
N LEU A 193 -14.99 -8.54 -13.72
CA LEU A 193 -15.74 -8.48 -12.48
C LEU A 193 -16.79 -9.60 -12.47
N ILE A 194 -16.66 -10.53 -11.52
CA ILE A 194 -17.48 -11.75 -11.45
C ILE A 194 -18.47 -11.75 -10.28
N GLY A 195 -18.28 -10.85 -9.33
CA GLY A 195 -19.16 -10.68 -8.18
C GLY A 195 -18.71 -9.54 -7.29
N ARG A 196 -19.35 -9.40 -6.13
CA ARG A 196 -19.05 -8.36 -5.16
C ARG A 196 -19.22 -8.88 -3.74
N THR A 197 -18.45 -8.35 -2.80
CA THR A 197 -18.56 -8.60 -1.36
C THR A 197 -18.86 -7.32 -0.59
N SER A 198 -19.48 -7.45 0.58
CA SER A 198 -19.67 -6.34 1.53
C SER A 198 -18.60 -6.19 2.59
N LEU A 199 -17.53 -6.97 2.46
CA LEU A 199 -16.42 -6.96 3.37
C LEU A 199 -15.59 -5.68 3.25
N GLU A 200 -15.44 -4.94 4.35
CA GLU A 200 -14.47 -3.84 4.43
C GLU A 200 -13.05 -4.43 4.53
N LEU A 201 -12.25 -4.22 3.49
CA LEU A 201 -10.88 -4.74 3.39
C LEU A 201 -9.81 -3.81 3.93
N PHE A 202 -10.09 -2.50 3.91
CA PHE A 202 -9.18 -1.47 4.37
C PHE A 202 -9.93 -0.42 5.16
N ASN A 203 -9.45 -0.14 6.35
CA ASN A 203 -9.99 0.87 7.25
C ASN A 203 -8.83 1.51 8.04
N PRO A 204 -8.50 2.79 7.80
CA PRO A 204 -7.39 3.46 8.48
C PRO A 204 -7.66 3.72 9.97
N GLY A 205 -8.88 3.50 10.46
CA GLY A 205 -9.23 3.59 11.88
C GLY A 205 -8.95 2.33 12.70
N PHE A 206 -8.50 1.24 12.07
CA PHE A 206 -8.16 -0.03 12.72
C PHE A 206 -6.66 -0.30 12.74
N GLU A 207 -6.22 -1.10 13.71
CA GLU A 207 -4.85 -1.61 13.80
C GLU A 207 -4.88 -3.15 13.85
N PRO A 208 -4.43 -3.86 12.79
CA PRO A 208 -3.92 -3.33 11.53
C PRO A 208 -5.03 -2.73 10.63
N PRO A 209 -4.68 -1.81 9.70
CA PRO A 209 -5.66 -1.12 8.87
C PRO A 209 -6.22 -1.98 7.73
N THR A 210 -5.65 -3.17 7.48
CA THR A 210 -6.15 -4.12 6.48
C THR A 210 -6.72 -5.38 7.13
N ARG A 211 -7.85 -5.84 6.60
CA ARG A 211 -8.48 -7.08 7.05
C ARG A 211 -7.66 -8.32 6.68
N LEU A 212 -7.03 -8.31 5.51
CA LEU A 212 -6.21 -9.40 4.99
C LEU A 212 -4.73 -9.01 5.01
N ALA A 213 -3.85 -10.00 5.15
CA ALA A 213 -2.40 -9.87 5.04
C ALA A 213 -1.80 -11.02 4.20
N ALA A 214 -0.57 -10.83 3.72
CA ALA A 214 0.14 -11.85 2.96
C ALA A 214 0.24 -13.18 3.76
N GLY A 215 -0.20 -14.25 3.10
CA GLY A 215 -0.28 -15.61 3.63
C GLY A 215 -1.53 -15.94 4.44
N ASP A 216 -2.47 -15.03 4.59
CA ASP A 216 -3.81 -15.38 5.05
C ASP A 216 -4.50 -16.28 4.00
N GLU A 217 -5.36 -17.18 4.47
CA GLU A 217 -6.18 -18.05 3.64
C GLU A 217 -7.55 -17.42 3.39
N VAL A 218 -8.06 -17.55 2.17
CA VAL A 218 -9.35 -17.00 1.76
C VAL A 218 -10.21 -18.09 1.15
N LYS A 219 -11.47 -18.16 1.61
CA LYS A 219 -12.52 -18.97 1.02
C LYS A 219 -13.69 -18.09 0.63
N PHE A 220 -14.11 -18.12 -0.63
CA PHE A 220 -15.32 -17.42 -1.03
C PHE A 220 -16.56 -18.25 -0.68
N LYS A 221 -17.59 -17.59 -0.17
CA LYS A 221 -18.90 -18.18 0.12
C LYS A 221 -19.94 -17.50 -0.74
N VAL A 222 -20.68 -18.27 -1.53
CA VAL A 222 -21.79 -17.74 -2.35
C VAL A 222 -22.89 -17.24 -1.42
N VAL A 223 -23.42 -16.06 -1.71
CA VAL A 223 -24.62 -15.49 -1.07
C VAL A 223 -25.55 -14.93 -2.13
N ASP A 224 -26.86 -15.01 -1.90
CA ASP A 224 -27.86 -14.55 -2.87
C ASP A 224 -27.96 -13.02 -2.95
N LYS A 225 -27.63 -12.34 -1.85
CA LYS A 225 -27.73 -10.88 -1.71
C LYS A 225 -26.60 -10.35 -0.84
N LEU A 226 -26.14 -9.14 -1.16
CA LEU A 226 -25.22 -8.39 -0.30
C LEU A 226 -25.95 -7.82 0.92
N ALA A 227 -25.26 -7.81 2.06
CA ALA A 227 -25.71 -7.04 3.21
C ALA A 227 -25.71 -5.54 2.84
N SER A 228 -26.72 -4.80 3.28
CA SER A 228 -26.83 -3.35 3.05
C SER A 228 -26.41 -2.58 4.30
N PRO A 229 -25.53 -1.56 4.20
CA PRO A 229 -24.93 -1.04 2.97
C PRO A 229 -23.91 -2.00 2.34
N ALA A 230 -23.83 -1.98 1.00
CA ALA A 230 -23.01 -2.91 0.24
C ALA A 230 -21.53 -2.89 0.62
N VAL A 231 -20.96 -1.78 1.11
CA VAL A 231 -19.74 -1.71 1.93
C VAL A 231 -19.86 -0.43 2.75
N VAL A 232 -19.85 -0.52 4.08
CA VAL A 232 -19.72 0.67 4.94
C VAL A 232 -18.23 0.96 5.04
N ILE A 233 -17.72 1.86 4.18
CA ILE A 233 -16.41 2.46 4.43
C ILE A 233 -16.62 3.37 5.63
N SER A 234 -16.07 3.00 6.79
CA SER A 234 -16.12 3.91 7.92
C SER A 234 -15.46 5.22 7.46
N LYS A 235 -16.11 6.37 7.69
CA LYS A 235 -15.46 7.65 7.41
C LYS A 235 -14.12 7.61 8.10
N ALA A 236 -13.03 7.77 7.35
CA ALA A 236 -11.72 7.98 7.94
C ALA A 236 -11.93 8.98 9.06
N ARG A 237 -11.52 8.64 10.28
CA ARG A 237 -11.50 9.63 11.36
C ARG A 237 -10.78 10.82 10.74
N ALA A 238 -11.50 11.92 10.51
CA ALA A 238 -10.83 13.19 10.31
C ALA A 238 -9.81 13.25 11.43
N VAL A 239 -8.54 13.54 11.12
CA VAL A 239 -7.53 13.83 12.15
C VAL A 239 -8.24 14.72 13.14
N SER A 240 -8.51 14.22 14.35
CA SER A 240 -9.68 14.68 15.08
C SER A 240 -9.57 16.18 15.21
N SER A 241 -10.54 16.90 14.66
CA SER A 241 -10.87 18.24 15.09
C SER A 241 -11.52 18.14 16.48
N ARG A 242 -10.85 17.48 17.44
CA ARG A 242 -10.77 18.13 18.74
C ARG A 242 -10.14 19.44 18.34
N GLU A 243 -10.93 20.50 18.19
CA GLU A 243 -10.41 21.85 18.24
C GLU A 243 -9.61 21.83 19.54
N PRO A 244 -8.28 21.74 19.47
CA PRO A 244 -7.52 22.10 20.64
C PRO A 244 -7.87 23.58 20.83
N GLU A 245 -7.67 24.15 22.00
CA GLU A 245 -7.65 25.62 22.14
C GLU A 245 -6.47 26.26 21.36
N LEU A 246 -6.05 25.66 20.25
CA LEU A 246 -5.10 26.18 19.29
C LEU A 246 -5.83 27.25 18.49
N GLY A 247 -5.46 28.51 18.72
CA GLY A 247 -6.00 29.65 18.00
C GLY A 247 -5.91 29.51 16.48
N ARG A 248 -6.64 30.36 15.75
CA ARG A 248 -6.52 30.42 14.30
C ARG A 248 -5.14 30.98 13.93
N TYR A 249 -4.21 30.12 13.52
CA TYR A 249 -2.84 30.54 13.14
C TYR A 249 -2.69 30.89 11.66
N CYS A 250 -3.46 30.25 10.77
CA CYS A 250 -3.39 30.47 9.33
C CYS A 250 -4.76 30.21 8.70
N GLU A 251 -5.13 31.07 7.76
CA GLU A 251 -6.36 30.95 6.99
C GLU A 251 -6.05 30.88 5.49
N VAL A 252 -6.70 29.93 4.81
CA VAL A 252 -6.61 29.80 3.35
C VAL A 252 -7.62 30.76 2.72
N VAL A 253 -7.14 31.87 2.18
CA VAL A 253 -7.99 32.86 1.46
C VAL A 253 -8.31 32.35 0.06
N LYS A 254 -7.33 31.73 -0.60
CA LYS A 254 -7.47 31.09 -1.91
C LYS A 254 -6.63 29.82 -1.94
N ALA A 255 -7.21 28.71 -2.37
CA ALA A 255 -6.48 27.46 -2.53
C ALA A 255 -5.47 27.54 -3.68
N GLY A 256 -4.34 26.85 -3.52
CA GLY A 256 -3.39 26.58 -4.61
C GLY A 256 -3.88 25.46 -5.54
N LEU A 257 -3.08 25.08 -6.53
CA LEU A 257 -3.41 24.00 -7.48
C LEU A 257 -3.49 22.64 -6.75
N LEU A 258 -2.45 22.32 -5.97
CA LEU A 258 -2.39 21.14 -5.11
C LEU A 258 -1.52 21.49 -3.89
N THR A 259 -2.14 22.13 -2.90
CA THR A 259 -1.51 22.38 -1.61
C THR A 259 -1.87 21.27 -0.65
N THR A 260 -0.87 20.58 -0.10
CA THR A 260 -1.06 19.48 0.83
C THR A 260 -0.29 19.71 2.11
N VAL A 261 -0.75 19.12 3.22
CA VAL A 261 0.01 19.05 4.47
C VAL A 261 0.86 17.79 4.41
N GLN A 262 2.17 17.93 4.47
CA GLN A 262 3.12 16.83 4.36
C GLN A 262 4.08 16.82 5.55
N ASP A 263 4.37 15.64 6.07
CA ASP A 263 5.43 15.38 7.04
C ASP A 263 6.49 14.45 6.42
N LEU A 264 7.19 13.66 7.23
CA LEU A 264 8.17 12.67 6.75
C LEU A 264 7.53 11.44 6.07
N GLY A 265 6.21 11.39 5.99
CA GLY A 265 5.47 10.26 5.43
C GLY A 265 5.29 9.10 6.41
N ARG A 266 4.70 8.03 5.89
CA ARG A 266 4.32 6.82 6.61
C ARG A 266 5.35 5.73 6.37
N ARG A 267 5.78 5.10 7.45
CA ARG A 267 6.78 4.02 7.46
C ARG A 267 6.17 2.76 8.04
N GLY A 268 6.55 1.60 7.51
CA GLY A 268 6.11 0.28 7.97
C GLY A 268 4.75 -0.17 7.42
N PHE A 269 4.21 0.52 6.41
CA PHE A 269 2.88 0.21 5.86
C PHE A 269 2.91 -0.20 4.37
N ALA A 270 4.08 -0.28 3.74
CA ALA A 270 4.17 -0.70 2.34
C ALA A 270 3.68 -2.14 2.15
N ALA A 271 3.90 -3.02 3.13
CA ALA A 271 3.43 -4.41 3.13
C ALA A 271 1.89 -4.56 3.10
N VAL A 272 1.16 -3.48 3.42
CA VAL A 272 -0.31 -3.42 3.34
C VAL A 272 -0.82 -2.51 2.21
N GLY A 273 0.08 -2.10 1.31
CA GLY A 273 -0.25 -1.32 0.11
C GLY A 273 -0.48 0.17 0.37
N ILE A 274 -0.08 0.70 1.53
CA ILE A 274 -0.16 2.14 1.83
C ILE A 274 1.14 2.79 1.34
N ALA A 275 1.01 3.81 0.49
CA ALA A 275 2.14 4.60 0.02
C ALA A 275 2.77 5.39 1.18
N SER A 276 4.09 5.61 1.10
CA SER A 276 4.82 6.43 2.07
C SER A 276 4.21 7.83 2.20
N GLY A 277 3.93 8.50 1.07
CA GLY A 277 3.57 9.91 1.10
C GLY A 277 4.72 10.74 1.69
N GLY A 278 4.39 11.80 2.41
CA GLY A 278 5.38 12.75 2.92
C GLY A 278 5.76 13.78 1.87
N ALA A 279 6.62 14.72 2.27
CA ALA A 279 7.11 15.76 1.37
C ALA A 279 7.90 15.13 0.22
N LEU A 280 7.63 15.61 -1.00
CA LEU A 280 8.33 15.17 -2.21
C LEU A 280 9.79 15.61 -2.20
N ASP A 281 10.07 16.78 -1.61
CA ASP A 281 11.43 17.23 -1.24
C ASP A 281 11.56 17.27 0.29
N PRO A 282 11.91 16.13 0.93
CA PRO A 282 12.01 16.05 2.38
C PRO A 282 13.17 16.90 2.94
N TRP A 283 14.18 17.21 2.13
CA TRP A 283 15.32 18.02 2.55
C TRP A 283 14.95 19.50 2.63
N ALA A 284 14.28 20.03 1.60
CA ALA A 284 13.75 21.38 1.65
C ALA A 284 12.77 21.54 2.82
N ALA A 285 11.85 20.58 3.00
CA ALA A 285 10.92 20.60 4.14
C ALA A 285 11.64 20.63 5.50
N ALA A 286 12.68 19.80 5.68
CA ALA A 286 13.48 19.80 6.89
C ALA A 286 14.23 21.12 7.11
N VAL A 287 14.84 21.70 6.07
CA VAL A 287 15.51 23.01 6.13
C VAL A 287 14.52 24.11 6.50
N GLY A 288 13.33 24.12 5.89
CA GLY A 288 12.28 25.10 6.20
C GLY A 288 11.82 25.02 7.65
N ASN A 289 11.64 23.80 8.17
CA ASN A 289 11.34 23.59 9.58
C ASN A 289 12.45 24.11 10.50
N LEU A 290 13.71 23.73 10.24
CA LEU A 290 14.85 24.15 11.06
C LEU A 290 15.03 25.68 11.05
N ALA A 291 14.80 26.34 9.90
CA ALA A 291 14.92 27.78 9.75
C ALA A 291 13.94 28.57 10.64
N VAL A 292 12.79 27.98 11.00
CA VAL A 292 11.80 28.58 11.91
C VAL A 292 11.82 27.95 13.32
N GLY A 293 12.81 27.10 13.61
CA GLY A 293 12.99 26.47 14.93
C GLY A 293 12.13 25.23 15.19
N ASN A 294 11.48 24.67 14.16
CA ASN A 294 10.72 23.43 14.27
C ASN A 294 11.63 22.19 14.20
N PRO A 295 11.19 21.03 14.73
CA PRO A 295 11.81 19.75 14.42
C PRO A 295 11.79 19.48 12.90
N PRO A 296 12.83 18.87 12.32
CA PRO A 296 12.96 18.69 10.86
C PRO A 296 11.81 17.89 10.23
N GLY A 297 11.17 17.01 11.00
CA GLY A 297 10.03 16.20 10.56
C GLY A 297 8.64 16.80 10.83
N ALA A 298 8.54 18.04 11.28
CA ALA A 298 7.25 18.68 11.50
C ALA A 298 6.48 18.87 10.16
N ALA A 299 5.16 18.85 10.23
CA ALA A 299 4.33 18.98 9.03
C ALA A 299 4.45 20.37 8.41
N VAL A 300 4.58 20.43 7.09
CA VAL A 300 4.69 21.64 6.28
C VAL A 300 3.56 21.71 5.24
N LEU A 301 3.37 22.88 4.64
CA LEU A 301 2.55 23.03 3.43
C LEU A 301 3.41 22.81 2.19
N GLU A 302 3.17 21.71 1.49
CA GLU A 302 3.75 21.46 0.17
C GLU A 302 2.85 22.03 -0.92
N CYS A 303 3.40 22.90 -1.77
CA CYS A 303 2.67 23.61 -2.80
C CYS A 303 3.16 23.21 -4.19
N THR A 304 2.31 22.57 -5.00
CA THR A 304 2.68 22.17 -6.36
C THR A 304 2.31 23.26 -7.39
N TYR A 305 3.32 23.78 -8.10
CA TYR A 305 3.22 24.84 -9.14
C TYR A 305 2.64 26.18 -8.67
N VAL A 306 1.34 26.22 -8.35
CA VAL A 306 0.65 27.43 -7.90
C VAL A 306 0.29 27.28 -6.42
N GLY A 307 0.94 28.08 -5.58
CA GLY A 307 0.69 28.11 -4.14
C GLY A 307 -0.63 28.79 -3.74
N PRO A 308 -1.05 28.62 -2.49
CA PRO A 308 -2.25 29.25 -1.95
C PRO A 308 -2.02 30.73 -1.60
N VAL A 309 -3.10 31.49 -1.42
CA VAL A 309 -3.07 32.78 -0.72
C VAL A 309 -3.43 32.52 0.74
N LEU A 310 -2.49 32.81 1.64
CA LEU A 310 -2.63 32.59 3.07
C LEU A 310 -2.74 33.91 3.82
N ARG A 311 -3.59 33.94 4.85
CA ARG A 311 -3.72 35.04 5.80
C ARG A 311 -3.37 34.55 7.20
N PHE A 312 -2.45 35.23 7.86
CA PHE A 312 -2.06 34.95 9.24
C PHE A 312 -2.69 36.05 10.12
N PRO A 313 -3.70 35.74 10.96
CA PRO A 313 -4.37 36.74 11.81
C PRO A 313 -3.51 37.16 13.02
N GLN A 314 -2.40 36.47 13.26
CA GLN A 314 -1.40 36.79 14.29
C GLN A 314 -0.02 36.85 13.64
N ALA A 315 0.95 37.48 14.31
CA ALA A 315 2.33 37.49 13.83
C ALA A 315 2.86 36.04 13.72
N ALA A 316 3.44 35.71 12.57
CA ALA A 316 3.96 34.38 12.28
C ALA A 316 5.32 34.51 11.56
N THR A 317 6.26 33.62 11.91
CA THR A 317 7.51 33.43 11.17
C THR A 317 7.32 32.26 10.22
N VAL A 318 7.57 32.49 8.93
CA VAL A 318 7.39 31.49 7.87
C VAL A 318 8.68 31.42 7.06
N ALA A 319 9.17 30.21 6.82
CA ALA A 319 10.21 29.95 5.84
C ALA A 319 9.59 29.42 4.55
N LEU A 320 10.05 29.96 3.42
CA LEU A 320 9.74 29.45 2.09
C LEU A 320 11.01 28.78 1.58
N VAL A 321 10.89 27.56 1.07
CA VAL A 321 12.00 26.67 0.69
C VAL A 321 11.57 25.82 -0.49
N GLY A 322 12.54 25.18 -1.16
CA GLY A 322 12.29 24.34 -2.33
C GLY A 322 12.65 25.07 -3.62
N ALA A 323 11.83 24.93 -4.65
CA ALA A 323 12.04 25.58 -5.94
C ALA A 323 11.90 27.11 -5.85
N GLU A 324 12.44 27.84 -6.84
CA GLU A 324 12.24 29.28 -6.95
C GLU A 324 10.74 29.59 -6.98
N VAL A 325 10.31 30.50 -6.10
CA VAL A 325 8.94 30.99 -6.05
C VAL A 325 8.97 32.51 -6.19
N GLU A 326 8.15 33.01 -7.10
CA GLU A 326 7.81 34.43 -7.17
C GLU A 326 6.44 34.64 -6.51
N GLY A 327 6.38 35.53 -5.52
CA GLY A 327 5.14 35.79 -4.79
C GLY A 327 5.13 37.13 -4.09
N LEU A 328 4.04 37.44 -3.39
CA LEU A 328 3.90 38.65 -2.58
C LEU A 328 3.68 38.28 -1.11
N ALA A 329 4.53 38.77 -0.21
CA ALA A 329 4.23 38.81 1.23
C ALA A 329 3.93 40.26 1.64
N ALA A 330 2.72 40.49 2.18
CA ALA A 330 2.24 41.84 2.52
C ALA A 330 2.40 42.85 1.36
N GLY A 331 2.23 42.39 0.12
CA GLY A 331 2.39 43.21 -1.09
C GLY A 331 3.83 43.45 -1.55
N ARG A 332 4.84 42.86 -0.88
CA ARG A 332 6.25 42.92 -1.31
C ARG A 332 6.66 41.65 -2.04
N PRO A 333 7.37 41.74 -3.17
CA PRO A 333 7.93 40.57 -3.83
C PRO A 333 8.80 39.74 -2.88
N ILE A 334 8.54 38.44 -2.83
CA ILE A 334 9.49 37.45 -2.34
C ILE A 334 10.03 36.73 -3.56
N ARG A 335 11.36 36.62 -3.62
CA ARG A 335 12.08 35.75 -4.53
C ARG A 335 12.98 34.86 -3.70
N LEU A 336 12.83 33.55 -3.89
CA LEU A 336 13.82 32.56 -3.47
C LEU A 336 14.86 32.40 -4.56
#